data_AF-A0A3R9SGH1-F1
#
_entry.id   AF-A0A3R9SGH1-F1
#
_cell.length_a   1.000
_cell.length_b   1.000
_cell.length_c   1.000
_cell.angle_alpha   90.00
_cell.angle_beta   90.00
_cell.angle_gamma   90.00
#
_symmetry.space_group_name_H-M   'P 1'
#
loop_
_entity.id
_entity.type
_entity.pdbx_description
1 polymer ?
#
loop_
_entity_poly.entity_id
_entity_poly.type
_entity_poly.pdbx_seq_one_letter_code
_entity_poly.pdbx_strand_id
1 'polypeptide(L)'
;MSFDGFFLHHMVEELRRELVNGRIQKINQPFEQELVLQIRSNRQSHRLLLSAHPVFGRIQLTQTTFENPAQPSTFIMVLRKYLQGAVIESIEQIENDRIVEITVSNKNEIGDHIRATLIIEIMGKHSNILLVDKSNHKILEVIKHVGFSQNSYRTLLPGSTYIAPPTTESLNPFTVKDEKLFEILQTQELTAKNLQSLFQGLGRDTANELESLLVHDKLSTFRNFFSQETKPFLTETSFSPVPFANQVGEPFASLSELLDSYFKDKAERDRVKQQASELIRRVENELQKNRHKLKKQEKELLATDNAEEFRQKGELLTTFLHQVPNDQDQVVLDNYYTNQPIIIALDKALTPSQNAQRYFKRYQKLKEAVKYLTDLIEETKATILYLESVETVLNQAGLEEIAEIREELIQTGFIRRRQREKIQKRKKPEQYLASDGKTIIYVGRNNLQNEELTFKMARKEELWFHAKDIPGSHVVISGNLDPSDEVKTDAAELAAYFSKGRLSNLVQVDMIEVKKLNKPTGGKPGFVTYTGQKTLRVTPDPEKIASMKKS
;
A
#
# COMPACT_ATOMS: atom_id res chain seq x y z
N MET A 1 20.24 -12.77 6.66
CA MET A 1 19.91 -12.39 5.27
C MET A 1 20.87 -13.16 4.40
N SER A 2 20.35 -13.86 3.39
CA SER A 2 21.14 -14.71 2.50
C SER A 2 21.85 -13.91 1.39
N PHE A 3 21.40 -12.68 1.15
CA PHE A 3 22.18 -11.68 0.40
C PHE A 3 23.28 -11.10 1.31
N ASP A 4 24.30 -11.92 1.56
CA ASP A 4 25.47 -11.59 2.37
C ASP A 4 26.64 -11.07 1.50
N GLY A 5 27.80 -10.83 2.10
CA GLY A 5 28.99 -10.38 1.38
C GLY A 5 29.50 -11.44 0.40
N PHE A 6 29.42 -12.72 0.79
CA PHE A 6 29.76 -13.85 -0.07
C PHE A 6 28.89 -13.89 -1.34
N PHE A 7 27.57 -13.84 -1.20
CA PHE A 7 26.65 -13.75 -2.35
C PHE A 7 26.93 -12.50 -3.19
N LEU A 8 27.15 -11.36 -2.53
CA LEU A 8 27.44 -10.11 -3.23
C LEU A 8 28.74 -10.18 -4.04
N HIS A 9 29.76 -10.90 -3.58
CA HIS A 9 31.00 -11.10 -4.32
C HIS A 9 30.75 -11.75 -5.68
N HIS A 10 30.01 -12.85 -5.71
CA HIS A 10 29.62 -13.53 -6.94
C HIS A 10 28.71 -12.66 -7.82
N MET A 11 27.80 -11.88 -7.20
CA MET A 11 26.95 -10.94 -7.92
C MET A 11 27.76 -9.82 -8.57
N VAL A 12 28.74 -9.24 -7.88
CA VAL A 12 29.61 -8.19 -8.43
C VAL A 12 30.41 -8.69 -9.62
N GLU A 13 30.87 -9.95 -9.59
CA GLU A 13 31.56 -10.55 -10.73
C GLU A 13 30.62 -10.72 -11.94
N GLU A 14 29.38 -11.19 -11.72
CA GLU A 14 28.34 -11.23 -12.76
C GLU A 14 28.10 -9.83 -13.35
N LEU A 15 27.88 -8.82 -12.49
CA LEU A 15 27.61 -7.45 -12.92
C LEU A 15 28.81 -6.84 -13.67
N ARG A 16 30.03 -7.09 -13.21
CA ARG A 16 31.26 -6.59 -13.84
C ARG A 16 31.38 -7.11 -15.27
N ARG A 17 31.18 -8.42 -15.46
CA ARG A 17 31.24 -9.07 -16.78
C ARG A 17 30.21 -8.51 -17.75
N GLU A 18 29.00 -8.25 -17.28
CA GLU A 18 27.90 -7.79 -18.14
C GLU A 18 27.88 -6.27 -18.39
N LEU A 19 28.30 -5.45 -17.42
CA LEU A 19 28.00 -4.00 -17.41
C LEU A 19 29.19 -3.06 -17.53
N VAL A 20 30.43 -3.48 -17.26
CA VAL A 20 31.60 -2.59 -17.39
C VAL A 20 31.76 -2.14 -18.84
N ASN A 21 32.14 -0.87 -19.04
CA ASN A 21 32.11 -0.15 -20.31
C ASN A 21 30.71 0.08 -20.90
N GLY A 22 29.65 -0.36 -20.21
CA GLY A 22 28.27 -0.09 -20.56
C GLY A 22 27.90 1.38 -20.36
N ARG A 23 26.95 1.86 -21.16
CA ARG A 23 26.43 3.23 -21.07
C ARG A 23 25.05 3.25 -20.42
N ILE A 24 24.87 4.07 -19.40
CA ILE A 24 23.58 4.28 -18.74
C ILE A 24 22.66 5.11 -19.66
N GLN A 25 21.55 4.52 -20.10
CA GLN A 25 20.61 5.11 -21.05
C GLN A 25 19.35 5.68 -20.41
N LYS A 26 18.85 5.08 -19.33
CA LYS A 26 17.68 5.61 -18.61
C LYS A 26 17.83 5.33 -17.13
N ILE A 27 17.30 6.25 -16.33
CA ILE A 27 17.35 6.20 -14.88
C ILE A 27 15.93 6.44 -14.37
N ASN A 28 15.42 5.48 -13.60
CA ASN A 28 14.06 5.46 -13.11
C ASN A 28 14.00 4.98 -11.65
N GLN A 29 12.99 5.42 -10.91
CA GLN A 29 12.72 4.98 -9.54
C GLN A 29 11.26 4.52 -9.49
N PRO A 30 10.95 3.26 -9.83
CA PRO A 30 9.58 2.77 -9.83
C PRO A 30 8.93 2.80 -8.44
N PHE A 31 9.74 2.59 -7.39
CA PHE A 31 9.31 2.59 -6.00
C PHE A 31 10.25 3.44 -5.14
N GLU A 32 9.76 3.88 -3.98
CA GLU A 32 10.46 4.84 -3.11
C GLU A 32 11.91 4.46 -2.79
N GLN A 33 12.21 3.17 -2.66
CA GLN A 33 13.54 2.67 -2.27
C GLN A 33 14.20 1.80 -3.36
N GLU A 34 13.73 1.88 -4.60
CA GLU A 34 14.25 1.06 -5.71
C GLU A 34 14.64 1.93 -6.90
N LEU A 35 15.89 1.84 -7.31
CA LEU A 35 16.46 2.51 -8.47
C LEU A 35 16.65 1.48 -9.58
N VAL A 36 16.22 1.82 -10.80
CA VAL A 36 16.39 1.00 -11.99
C VAL A 36 17.20 1.80 -13.01
N LEU A 37 18.32 1.22 -13.44
CA LEU A 37 19.19 1.75 -14.48
C LEU A 37 19.03 0.88 -15.74
N GLN A 38 18.66 1.49 -16.85
CA GLN A 38 18.74 0.84 -18.16
C GLN A 38 20.12 1.10 -18.74
N ILE A 39 20.90 0.05 -18.94
CA ILE A 39 22.31 0.12 -19.36
C ILE A 39 22.45 -0.59 -20.69
N ARG A 40 23.08 0.06 -21.67
CA ARG A 40 23.45 -0.58 -22.93
C ARG A 40 24.91 -0.99 -22.86
N SER A 41 25.15 -2.30 -22.89
CA SER A 41 26.48 -2.91 -22.86
C SER A 41 26.56 -3.95 -23.96
N ASN A 42 27.70 -4.08 -24.65
CA ASN A 42 27.92 -5.12 -25.69
C ASN A 42 26.76 -5.29 -26.70
N ARG A 43 26.16 -4.17 -27.12
CA ARG A 43 24.98 -4.09 -28.01
C ARG A 43 23.66 -4.64 -27.46
N GLN A 44 23.64 -5.13 -26.22
CA GLN A 44 22.43 -5.55 -25.50
C GLN A 44 21.99 -4.49 -24.49
N SER A 45 20.70 -4.51 -24.13
CA SER A 45 20.14 -3.63 -23.11
C SER A 45 19.85 -4.44 -21.85
N HIS A 46 20.46 -4.05 -20.75
CA HIS A 46 20.26 -4.63 -19.44
C HIS A 46 19.47 -3.67 -18.55
N ARG A 47 18.73 -4.21 -17.59
CA ARG A 47 18.11 -3.44 -16.50
C ARG A 47 18.78 -3.86 -15.20
N LEU A 48 19.49 -2.93 -14.58
CA LEU A 48 20.09 -3.10 -13.26
C LEU A 48 19.13 -2.52 -12.22
N LEU A 49 18.67 -3.37 -11.31
CA LEU A 49 17.88 -2.99 -10.14
C LEU A 49 18.81 -2.82 -8.94
N LEU A 50 18.69 -1.68 -8.26
CA LEU A 50 19.29 -1.38 -6.98
C LEU A 50 18.15 -1.15 -5.98
N SER A 51 17.96 -2.07 -5.04
CA SER A 51 16.91 -2.00 -4.03
C SER A 51 17.53 -1.73 -2.66
N ALA A 52 17.14 -0.62 -2.03
CA ALA A 52 17.45 -0.28 -0.65
C ALA A 52 16.30 -0.68 0.30
N HIS A 53 15.45 -1.62 -0.09
CA HIS A 53 14.32 -2.07 0.72
C HIS A 53 14.79 -2.65 2.07
N PRO A 54 14.14 -2.36 3.22
CA PRO A 54 14.57 -2.81 4.54
C PRO A 54 14.68 -4.34 4.71
N VAL A 55 13.87 -5.09 3.94
CA VAL A 55 13.82 -6.56 3.99
C VAL A 55 14.37 -7.21 2.73
N PHE A 56 14.23 -6.54 1.57
CA PHE A 56 14.51 -7.10 0.24
C PHE A 56 15.64 -6.35 -0.48
N GLY A 57 16.50 -5.68 0.30
CA GLY A 57 17.62 -4.94 -0.23
C GLY A 57 18.53 -5.86 -1.03
N ARG A 58 18.84 -5.48 -2.27
CA ARG A 58 19.58 -6.30 -3.23
C ARG A 58 20.04 -5.46 -4.42
N ILE A 59 20.99 -6.00 -5.16
CA ILE A 59 21.39 -5.53 -6.49
C ILE A 59 21.38 -6.72 -7.45
N GLN A 60 20.80 -6.55 -8.64
CA GLN A 60 20.72 -7.61 -9.64
C GLN A 60 20.40 -7.06 -11.04
N LEU A 61 20.69 -7.82 -12.09
CA LEU A 61 19.99 -7.63 -13.35
C LEU A 61 18.57 -8.21 -13.24
N THR A 62 17.63 -7.67 -14.01
CA THR A 62 16.24 -8.12 -13.95
C THR A 62 15.55 -8.04 -15.31
N GLN A 63 14.66 -9.00 -15.55
CA GLN A 63 13.76 -9.00 -16.70
C GLN A 63 12.37 -8.44 -16.36
N THR A 64 12.09 -8.15 -15.10
CA THR A 64 10.82 -7.56 -14.67
C THR A 64 10.63 -6.17 -15.27
N THR A 65 9.49 -5.95 -15.92
CA THR A 65 9.07 -4.62 -16.36
C THR A 65 8.45 -3.86 -15.20
N PHE A 66 8.99 -2.67 -14.92
CA PHE A 66 8.47 -1.80 -13.90
C PHE A 66 7.66 -0.66 -14.52
N GLU A 67 6.52 -0.38 -13.93
CA GLU A 67 5.80 0.86 -14.21
C GLU A 67 6.51 2.02 -13.52
N ASN A 68 6.91 3.01 -14.31
CA ASN A 68 7.63 4.16 -13.80
C ASN A 68 6.65 5.25 -13.38
N PRO A 69 6.91 5.95 -12.25
CA PRO A 69 6.10 7.09 -11.87
C PRO A 69 6.16 8.17 -12.96
N ALA A 70 5.03 8.85 -13.17
CA ALA A 70 4.92 9.89 -14.19
C ALA A 70 5.84 11.09 -13.93
N GLN A 71 6.17 11.37 -12.67
CA GLN A 71 7.07 12.45 -12.27
C GLN A 71 8.33 11.87 -11.62
N PRO A 72 9.54 12.26 -12.08
CA PRO A 72 10.77 11.88 -11.41
C PRO A 72 10.91 12.61 -10.08
N SER A 73 11.42 11.92 -9.06
CA SER A 73 11.82 12.53 -7.79
C SER A 73 13.03 13.45 -7.96
N THR A 74 13.30 14.31 -6.96
CA THR A 74 14.54 15.11 -6.91
C THR A 74 15.78 14.22 -6.99
N PHE A 75 15.78 13.09 -6.27
CA PHE A 75 16.82 12.06 -6.33
C PHE A 75 17.10 11.63 -7.78
N ILE A 76 16.05 11.29 -8.54
CA ILE A 76 16.20 10.86 -9.94
C ILE A 76 16.66 12.00 -10.86
N MET A 77 16.20 13.23 -10.61
CA MET A 77 16.67 14.37 -11.40
C MET A 77 18.17 14.60 -11.21
N VAL A 78 18.68 14.51 -9.99
CA VAL A 78 20.12 14.62 -9.71
C VAL A 78 20.88 13.45 -10.33
N LEU A 79 20.41 12.22 -10.16
CA LEU A 79 21.05 11.06 -10.80
C LEU A 79 21.08 11.21 -12.33
N ARG A 80 20.01 11.71 -12.96
CA ARG A 80 20.01 11.97 -14.42
C ARG A 80 21.05 13.02 -14.80
N LYS A 81 21.24 14.07 -14.02
CA LYS A 81 22.28 15.08 -14.30
C LYS A 81 23.68 14.48 -14.37
N TYR A 82 24.02 13.53 -13.49
CA TYR A 82 25.38 12.98 -13.40
C TYR A 82 25.57 11.65 -14.13
N LEU A 83 24.56 10.77 -14.13
CA LEU A 83 24.65 9.40 -14.62
C LEU A 83 24.06 9.19 -16.02
N GLN A 84 23.18 10.07 -16.49
CA GLN A 84 22.55 9.87 -17.81
C GLN A 84 23.61 10.00 -18.91
N GLY A 85 23.78 8.94 -19.70
CA GLY A 85 24.81 8.87 -20.73
C GLY A 85 26.21 8.52 -20.21
N ALA A 86 26.38 8.35 -18.90
CA ALA A 86 27.65 7.98 -18.28
C ALA A 86 28.08 6.57 -18.68
N VAL A 87 29.39 6.34 -18.71
CA VAL A 87 30.02 5.04 -18.94
C VAL A 87 30.45 4.47 -17.59
N ILE A 88 30.15 3.19 -17.37
CA ILE A 88 30.56 2.46 -16.16
C ILE A 88 32.04 2.10 -16.31
N GLU A 89 32.88 2.63 -15.43
CA GLU A 89 34.33 2.37 -15.42
C GLU A 89 34.64 1.12 -14.59
N SER A 90 34.05 0.98 -13.41
CA SER A 90 34.24 -0.19 -12.56
C SER A 90 33.03 -0.47 -11.67
N ILE A 91 32.89 -1.74 -11.27
CA ILE A 91 31.94 -2.23 -10.27
C ILE A 91 32.76 -3.04 -9.27
N GLU A 92 32.80 -2.55 -8.03
CA GLU A 92 33.67 -3.05 -6.98
C GLU A 92 32.88 -3.25 -5.69
N GLN A 93 33.20 -4.34 -4.98
CA GLN A 93 32.73 -4.56 -3.61
C GLN A 93 33.77 -3.96 -2.66
N ILE A 94 33.32 -3.29 -1.60
CA ILE A 94 34.22 -2.84 -0.53
C ILE A 94 34.50 -4.02 0.39
N GLU A 95 35.75 -4.50 0.35
CA GLU A 95 36.19 -5.72 1.05
C GLU A 95 35.22 -6.89 0.77
N ASN A 96 34.73 -7.55 1.83
CA ASN A 96 33.62 -8.50 1.73
C ASN A 96 32.37 -8.00 2.46
N ASP A 97 32.20 -6.68 2.58
CA ASP A 97 30.98 -6.11 3.15
C ASP A 97 29.89 -6.01 2.06
N ARG A 98 28.65 -5.71 2.47
CA ARG A 98 27.48 -5.59 1.60
C ARG A 98 27.37 -4.20 0.98
N ILE A 99 28.47 -3.72 0.41
CA ILE A 99 28.61 -2.39 -0.19
C ILE A 99 29.17 -2.55 -1.59
N VAL A 100 28.48 -1.99 -2.58
CA VAL A 100 28.95 -1.95 -3.97
C VAL A 100 29.17 -0.50 -4.38
N GLU A 101 30.32 -0.24 -4.97
CA GLU A 101 30.66 1.02 -5.63
C GLU A 101 30.65 0.83 -7.15
N ILE A 102 29.87 1.65 -7.84
CA ILE A 102 29.83 1.73 -9.30
C ILE A 102 30.45 3.06 -9.68
N THR A 103 31.72 3.04 -10.10
CA THR A 103 32.38 4.24 -10.64
C THR A 103 31.88 4.48 -12.05
N VAL A 104 31.47 5.71 -12.32
CA VAL A 104 31.12 6.16 -13.66
C VAL A 104 31.90 7.39 -14.08
N SER A 105 32.11 7.55 -15.38
CA SER A 105 32.52 8.80 -15.99
C SER A 105 31.48 9.31 -16.97
N ASN A 106 31.32 10.63 -16.98
CA ASN A 106 30.42 11.32 -17.87
C ASN A 106 31.05 12.65 -18.32
N LYS A 107 30.36 13.38 -19.18
CA LYS A 107 30.68 14.78 -19.50
C LYS A 107 29.58 15.68 -18.96
N ASN A 108 29.96 16.81 -18.37
CA ASN A 108 28.99 17.84 -17.98
C ASN A 108 28.45 18.59 -19.22
N GLU A 109 27.51 19.52 -19.00
CA GLU A 109 26.90 20.31 -20.07
C GLU A 109 27.89 21.21 -20.83
N ILE A 110 29.05 21.51 -20.23
CA ILE A 110 30.12 22.37 -20.79
C ILE A 110 31.20 21.52 -21.50
N GLY A 111 31.13 20.19 -21.36
CA GLY A 111 32.03 19.23 -22.00
C GLY A 111 33.16 18.70 -21.11
N ASP A 112 33.28 19.17 -19.86
CA ASP A 112 34.30 18.68 -18.92
C ASP A 112 33.98 17.28 -18.43
N HIS A 113 35.03 16.51 -18.19
CA HIS A 113 34.93 15.17 -17.64
C HIS A 113 34.53 15.21 -16.16
N ILE A 114 33.40 14.57 -15.83
CA ILE A 114 32.93 14.38 -14.46
C ILE A 114 33.04 12.89 -14.10
N ARG A 115 33.48 12.60 -12.87
CA ARG A 115 33.48 11.25 -12.31
C ARG A 115 32.65 11.23 -11.04
N ALA A 116 31.77 10.25 -10.95
CA ALA A 116 30.92 10.03 -9.79
C ALA A 116 30.92 8.55 -9.42
N THR A 117 30.67 8.26 -8.16
CA THR A 117 30.54 6.91 -7.63
C THR A 117 29.11 6.73 -7.13
N LEU A 118 28.38 5.78 -7.73
CA LEU A 118 27.08 5.35 -7.22
C LEU A 118 27.32 4.20 -6.25
N ILE A 119 26.93 4.40 -5.00
CA ILE A 119 27.16 3.46 -3.90
C ILE A 119 25.82 2.88 -3.47
N ILE A 120 25.74 1.57 -3.34
CA ILE A 120 24.61 0.89 -2.68
C ILE A 120 25.12 0.15 -1.44
N GLU A 121 24.46 0.42 -0.32
CA GLU A 121 24.70 -0.23 0.97
C GLU A 121 23.49 -1.10 1.31
N ILE A 122 23.70 -2.41 1.50
CA ILE A 122 22.63 -3.39 1.72
C ILE A 122 22.68 -3.88 3.18
N MET A 123 22.21 -3.01 4.09
CA MET A 123 22.30 -3.19 5.54
C MET A 123 20.92 -3.40 6.19
N GLY A 124 19.99 -4.05 5.49
CA GLY A 124 18.61 -4.24 5.95
C GLY A 124 17.89 -2.90 6.12
N LYS A 125 17.41 -2.59 7.33
CA LYS A 125 16.70 -1.32 7.62
C LYS A 125 17.53 -0.06 7.33
N HIS A 126 18.85 -0.16 7.40
CA HIS A 126 19.78 0.94 7.12
C HIS A 126 20.28 0.98 5.67
N SER A 127 19.73 0.13 4.78
CA SER A 127 20.13 0.12 3.37
C SER A 127 19.87 1.47 2.72
N ASN A 128 20.81 1.90 1.89
CA ASN A 128 20.78 3.21 1.25
C ASN A 128 21.46 3.17 -0.14
N ILE A 129 21.15 4.16 -0.98
CA ILE A 129 21.77 4.37 -2.29
C ILE A 129 22.22 5.82 -2.33
N LEU A 130 23.51 6.03 -2.56
CA LEU A 130 24.17 7.32 -2.52
C LEU A 130 24.86 7.59 -3.84
N LEU A 131 24.82 8.83 -4.29
CA LEU A 131 25.66 9.31 -5.37
C LEU A 131 26.71 10.25 -4.78
N VAL A 132 27.97 9.97 -5.02
CA VAL A 132 29.11 10.69 -4.45
C VAL A 132 29.98 11.24 -5.58
N ASP A 133 30.45 12.48 -5.45
CA ASP A 133 31.44 13.06 -6.34
C ASP A 133 32.82 12.46 -6.04
N LYS A 134 33.47 11.91 -7.07
CA LYS A 134 34.74 11.19 -6.89
C LYS A 134 35.93 12.10 -6.55
N SER A 135 35.85 13.39 -6.88
CA SER A 135 36.95 14.35 -6.68
C SER A 135 37.04 14.87 -5.24
N ASN A 136 35.89 15.08 -4.61
CA ASN A 136 35.81 15.73 -3.30
C ASN A 136 35.12 14.87 -2.23
N HIS A 137 34.71 13.64 -2.59
CA HIS A 137 33.99 12.70 -1.72
C HIS A 137 32.71 13.29 -1.08
N LYS A 138 32.08 14.30 -1.70
CA LYS A 138 30.81 14.85 -1.22
C LYS A 138 29.64 14.08 -1.79
N ILE A 139 28.64 13.85 -0.94
CA ILE A 139 27.36 13.28 -1.33
C ILE A 139 26.66 14.28 -2.24
N LEU A 140 26.42 13.89 -3.48
CA LEU A 140 25.63 14.65 -4.44
C LEU A 140 24.14 14.50 -4.13
N GLU A 141 23.69 13.27 -3.87
CA GLU A 141 22.32 12.97 -3.48
C GLU A 141 22.20 11.58 -2.86
N VAL A 142 21.15 11.34 -2.08
CA VAL A 142 20.92 10.07 -1.38
C VAL A 142 19.44 9.70 -1.36
N ILE A 143 19.12 8.42 -1.54
CA ILE A 143 17.72 7.97 -1.65
C ILE A 143 16.97 8.09 -0.32
N LYS A 144 17.66 7.88 0.82
CA LYS A 144 17.14 8.13 2.17
C LYS A 144 18.00 9.15 2.91
N HIS A 145 17.44 10.32 3.16
CA HIS A 145 18.09 11.40 3.90
C HIS A 145 18.18 11.03 5.38
N VAL A 146 19.39 11.12 5.95
CA VAL A 146 19.63 10.87 7.38
C VAL A 146 20.32 12.09 7.96
N GLY A 147 19.57 12.87 8.74
CA GLY A 147 20.07 14.04 9.42
C GLY A 147 20.90 13.71 10.67
N PHE A 148 21.66 14.69 11.15
CA PHE A 148 22.57 14.55 12.29
C PHE A 148 21.89 14.05 13.58
N SER A 149 20.61 14.37 13.80
CA SER A 149 19.86 13.93 14.99
C SER A 149 19.49 12.45 14.98
N GLN A 150 19.42 11.81 13.81
CA GLN A 150 19.00 10.41 13.67
C GLN A 150 20.19 9.44 13.65
N ASN A 151 21.36 9.90 13.20
CA ASN A 151 22.59 9.12 13.20
C ASN A 151 23.77 10.04 13.51
N SER A 152 24.37 9.85 14.69
CA SER A 152 25.50 10.65 15.16
C SER A 152 26.82 10.29 14.49
N TYR A 153 26.96 9.07 13.95
CA TYR A 153 28.20 8.61 13.33
C TYR A 153 28.41 9.24 11.95
N ARG A 154 27.35 9.27 11.11
CA ARG A 154 27.41 9.82 9.76
C ARG A 154 26.11 10.51 9.36
N THR A 155 26.25 11.66 8.71
CA THR A 155 25.14 12.42 8.14
C THR A 155 25.06 12.12 6.64
N LEU A 156 23.89 11.66 6.18
CA LEU A 156 23.64 11.34 4.77
C LEU A 156 22.71 12.39 4.19
N LEU A 157 23.30 13.52 3.76
CA LEU A 157 22.61 14.64 3.13
C LEU A 157 23.46 15.19 1.96
N PRO A 158 22.83 15.77 0.93
CA PRO A 158 23.54 16.46 -0.14
C PRO A 158 24.52 17.52 0.39
N GLY A 159 25.74 17.53 -0.13
CA GLY A 159 26.82 18.44 0.22
C GLY A 159 27.72 17.97 1.37
N SER A 160 27.27 17.04 2.20
CA SER A 160 28.07 16.43 3.27
C SER A 160 29.15 15.51 2.69
N THR A 161 30.29 15.39 3.38
CA THR A 161 31.31 14.40 3.03
C THR A 161 30.80 12.99 3.29
N TYR A 162 30.97 12.09 2.33
CA TYR A 162 30.62 10.68 2.48
C TYR A 162 31.55 10.00 3.48
N ILE A 163 30.96 9.30 4.43
CA ILE A 163 31.65 8.47 5.42
C ILE A 163 31.08 7.07 5.29
N ALA A 164 31.96 6.10 4.99
CA ALA A 164 31.58 4.70 4.88
C ALA A 164 31.00 4.18 6.21
N PRO A 165 30.20 3.11 6.19
CA PRO A 165 29.76 2.43 7.40
C PRO A 165 30.94 2.05 8.32
N PRO A 166 30.74 1.96 9.64
CA PRO A 166 31.78 1.51 10.56
C PRO A 166 32.29 0.13 10.15
N THR A 167 33.62 -0.02 10.03
CA THR A 167 34.26 -1.30 9.73
C THR A 167 34.31 -2.19 10.97
N THR A 168 34.18 -3.51 10.78
CA THR A 168 34.39 -4.51 11.83
C THR A 168 35.85 -4.98 11.86
N GLU A 169 36.30 -5.53 12.99
CA GLU A 169 37.64 -6.12 13.13
C GLU A 169 37.80 -7.48 12.40
N SER A 170 36.72 -8.01 11.84
CA SER A 170 36.74 -9.26 11.10
C SER A 170 37.56 -9.17 9.81
N LEU A 171 38.09 -10.30 9.37
CA LEU A 171 38.96 -10.39 8.21
C LEU A 171 38.17 -10.69 6.93
N ASN A 172 38.63 -10.17 5.79
CA ASN A 172 38.05 -10.53 4.49
C ASN A 172 38.43 -11.99 4.13
N PRO A 173 37.46 -12.90 3.98
CA PRO A 173 37.74 -14.33 3.74
C PRO A 173 38.37 -14.61 2.37
N PHE A 174 38.19 -13.73 1.37
CA PHE A 174 38.76 -13.92 0.03
C PHE A 174 40.26 -13.55 -0.01
N THR A 175 40.69 -12.58 0.79
CA THR A 175 42.04 -11.97 0.69
C THR A 175 42.93 -12.22 1.91
N VAL A 176 42.41 -12.80 3.00
CA VAL A 176 43.19 -13.19 4.18
C VAL A 176 44.42 -14.02 3.76
N LYS A 177 45.59 -13.79 4.36
CA LYS A 177 46.82 -14.54 4.06
C LYS A 177 46.79 -15.95 4.66
N ASP A 178 47.44 -16.91 4.02
CA ASP A 178 47.45 -18.31 4.46
C ASP A 178 47.97 -18.50 5.89
N GLU A 179 49.03 -17.78 6.28
CA GLU A 179 49.58 -17.84 7.64
C GLU A 179 48.53 -17.48 8.70
N LYS A 180 47.81 -16.37 8.48
CA LYS A 180 46.79 -15.89 9.41
C LYS A 180 45.53 -16.76 9.38
N LEU A 181 45.14 -17.22 8.19
CA LEU A 181 44.01 -18.13 8.02
C LEU A 181 44.28 -19.45 8.75
N PHE A 182 45.48 -20.03 8.58
CA PHE A 182 45.89 -21.26 9.25
C PHE A 182 45.86 -21.12 10.77
N GLU A 183 46.40 -20.02 11.30
CA GLU A 183 46.34 -19.71 12.74
C GLU A 183 44.89 -19.72 13.25
N ILE A 184 43.97 -19.05 12.56
CA ILE A 184 42.55 -18.98 12.94
C ILE A 184 41.91 -20.37 12.88
N LEU A 185 42.11 -21.11 11.81
CA LEU A 185 41.48 -22.43 11.58
C LEU A 185 41.95 -23.50 12.58
N GLN A 186 43.14 -23.32 13.18
CA GLN A 186 43.69 -24.21 14.21
C GLN A 186 43.34 -23.78 15.64
N THR A 187 43.34 -22.48 15.92
CA THR A 187 43.21 -21.96 17.29
C THR A 187 41.78 -21.65 17.71
N GLN A 188 40.90 -21.36 16.75
CA GLN A 188 39.51 -20.97 17.01
C GLN A 188 38.55 -22.15 16.80
N GLU A 189 37.46 -22.13 17.55
CA GLU A 189 36.34 -23.05 17.32
C GLU A 189 35.52 -22.57 16.11
N LEU A 190 35.37 -23.41 15.09
CA LEU A 190 34.82 -23.05 13.78
C LEU A 190 33.31 -23.23 13.68
N THR A 191 32.58 -22.84 14.74
CA THR A 191 31.12 -22.78 14.69
C THR A 191 30.66 -21.66 13.76
N ALA A 192 29.48 -21.78 13.16
CA ALA A 192 28.91 -20.75 12.29
C ALA A 192 28.90 -19.36 12.95
N LYS A 193 28.56 -19.28 14.25
CA LYS A 193 28.55 -18.01 14.99
C LYS A 193 29.96 -17.38 15.07
N ASN A 194 30.98 -18.20 15.30
CA ASN A 194 32.36 -17.72 15.37
C ASN A 194 32.86 -17.32 13.99
N LEU A 195 32.56 -18.10 12.94
CA LEU A 195 32.88 -17.76 11.56
C LEU A 195 32.31 -16.39 11.15
N GLN A 196 31.06 -16.09 11.54
CA GLN A 196 30.46 -14.75 11.32
C GLN A 196 31.18 -13.61 12.06
N SER A 197 31.85 -13.91 13.17
CA SER A 197 32.58 -12.91 13.96
C SER A 197 34.01 -12.74 13.47
N LEU A 198 34.63 -13.81 12.96
CA LEU A 198 36.00 -13.84 12.47
C LEU A 198 36.12 -13.30 11.05
N PHE A 199 35.14 -13.58 10.19
CA PHE A 199 35.17 -13.22 8.77
C PHE A 199 34.06 -12.24 8.39
N GLN A 200 34.42 -11.25 7.58
CA GLN A 200 33.49 -10.25 7.05
C GLN A 200 32.48 -10.90 6.11
N GLY A 201 31.25 -10.38 6.13
CA GLY A 201 30.27 -10.66 5.08
C GLY A 201 29.63 -12.04 5.10
N LEU A 202 29.80 -12.84 6.16
CA LEU A 202 29.19 -14.17 6.22
C LEU A 202 27.77 -14.12 6.81
N GLY A 203 26.80 -14.49 5.98
CA GLY A 203 25.45 -14.81 6.40
C GLY A 203 25.43 -16.09 7.24
N ARG A 204 24.34 -16.29 8.00
CA ARG A 204 24.20 -17.50 8.83
C ARG A 204 24.20 -18.76 7.98
N ASP A 205 23.52 -18.71 6.83
CA ASP A 205 23.37 -19.84 5.91
C ASP A 205 24.74 -20.25 5.35
N THR A 206 25.51 -19.28 4.83
CA THR A 206 26.89 -19.48 4.35
C THR A 206 27.81 -19.98 5.45
N ALA A 207 27.70 -19.45 6.67
CA ALA A 207 28.52 -19.89 7.80
C ALA A 207 28.19 -21.32 8.26
N ASN A 208 26.92 -21.72 8.24
CA ASN A 208 26.50 -23.09 8.55
C ASN A 208 27.01 -24.09 7.49
N GLU A 209 26.95 -23.71 6.21
CA GLU A 209 27.50 -24.54 5.13
C GLU A 209 29.02 -24.67 5.28
N LEU A 210 29.72 -23.56 5.54
CA LEU A 210 31.16 -23.59 5.73
C LEU A 210 31.56 -24.41 6.97
N GLU A 211 30.83 -24.29 8.08
CA GLU A 211 31.03 -25.11 9.28
C GLU A 211 30.92 -26.61 8.97
N SER A 212 29.90 -27.02 8.19
CA SER A 212 29.68 -28.43 7.85
C SER A 212 30.79 -29.01 6.96
N LEU A 213 31.42 -28.17 6.14
CA LEU A 213 32.52 -28.56 5.26
C LEU A 213 33.89 -28.60 5.97
N LEU A 214 34.11 -27.78 6.99
CA LEU A 214 35.42 -27.62 7.67
C LEU A 214 35.75 -28.74 8.69
N VAL A 215 35.56 -30.00 8.30
CA VAL A 215 35.86 -31.19 9.13
C VAL A 215 37.31 -31.67 8.96
N HIS A 216 37.75 -31.81 7.70
CA HIS A 216 39.10 -32.25 7.33
C HIS A 216 39.74 -31.26 6.35
N ASP A 217 41.08 -31.21 6.32
CA ASP A 217 41.86 -30.34 5.44
C ASP A 217 41.35 -28.88 5.40
N LYS A 218 41.10 -28.32 6.59
CA LYS A 218 40.39 -27.05 6.80
C LYS A 218 40.86 -25.91 5.89
N LEU A 219 42.17 -25.75 5.70
CA LEU A 219 42.72 -24.66 4.89
C LEU A 219 42.35 -24.82 3.41
N SER A 220 42.56 -25.99 2.82
CA SER A 220 42.24 -26.21 1.41
C SER A 220 40.73 -26.18 1.20
N THR A 221 39.94 -26.77 2.10
CA THR A 221 38.47 -26.71 2.04
C THR A 221 37.95 -25.28 2.11
N PHE A 222 38.48 -24.44 3.02
CA PHE A 222 38.14 -23.03 3.09
C PHE A 222 38.46 -22.30 1.79
N ARG A 223 39.68 -22.47 1.27
CA ARG A 223 40.10 -21.82 0.01
C ARG A 223 39.24 -22.26 -1.17
N ASN A 224 39.01 -23.56 -1.29
CA ASN A 224 38.16 -24.13 -2.32
C ASN A 224 36.76 -23.54 -2.23
N PHE A 225 36.19 -23.40 -1.03
CA PHE A 225 34.84 -22.86 -0.83
C PHE A 225 34.71 -21.42 -1.36
N PHE A 226 35.69 -20.55 -1.09
CA PHE A 226 35.69 -19.16 -1.55
C PHE A 226 36.18 -18.98 -2.99
N SER A 227 36.76 -20.01 -3.61
CA SER A 227 37.17 -19.99 -5.02
C SER A 227 36.22 -20.76 -5.95
N GLN A 228 35.07 -21.22 -5.45
CA GLN A 228 34.10 -21.97 -6.24
C GLN A 228 33.55 -21.13 -7.39
N GLU A 229 33.25 -21.77 -8.51
CA GLU A 229 32.51 -21.12 -9.57
C GLU A 229 31.04 -20.92 -9.17
N THR A 230 30.46 -19.81 -9.62
CA THR A 230 29.05 -19.48 -9.37
C THR A 230 28.14 -20.54 -9.98
N LYS A 231 27.33 -21.19 -9.14
CA LYS A 231 26.25 -22.10 -9.56
C LYS A 231 25.00 -21.81 -8.72
N PRO A 232 24.11 -20.94 -9.20
CA PRO A 232 23.01 -20.39 -8.40
C PRO A 232 21.92 -21.43 -8.09
N PHE A 233 21.50 -21.54 -6.84
CA PHE A 233 20.42 -22.43 -6.40
C PHE A 233 19.43 -21.74 -5.45
N LEU A 234 18.19 -22.21 -5.46
CA LEU A 234 17.27 -22.03 -4.34
C LEU A 234 17.61 -23.03 -3.25
N THR A 235 17.39 -22.63 -2.00
CA THR A 235 17.41 -23.53 -0.84
C THR A 235 16.01 -23.65 -0.28
N GLU A 236 15.79 -24.57 0.67
CA GLU A 236 14.46 -24.78 1.28
C GLU A 236 13.79 -23.49 1.79
N THR A 237 14.57 -22.52 2.26
CA THR A 237 14.07 -21.26 2.82
C THR A 237 14.57 -20.01 2.09
N SER A 238 15.59 -20.13 1.24
CA SER A 238 16.29 -18.98 0.66
C SER A 238 17.00 -19.30 -0.67
N PHE A 239 18.21 -18.79 -0.87
CA PHE A 239 19.01 -18.91 -2.08
C PHE A 239 20.51 -18.84 -1.76
N SER A 240 21.36 -19.42 -2.62
CA SER A 240 22.82 -19.39 -2.50
C SER A 240 23.50 -19.22 -3.86
N PRO A 241 24.73 -18.66 -3.91
CA PRO A 241 25.46 -18.45 -5.15
C PRO A 241 26.18 -19.72 -5.64
N VAL A 242 26.32 -20.70 -4.75
CA VAL A 242 26.97 -22.00 -4.96
C VAL A 242 26.09 -23.10 -4.35
N PRO A 243 26.30 -24.38 -4.70
CA PRO A 243 25.54 -25.51 -4.18
C PRO A 243 25.68 -25.62 -2.65
N PHE A 244 24.57 -25.62 -1.93
CA PHE A 244 24.52 -25.89 -0.48
C PHE A 244 23.83 -27.25 -0.25
N ALA A 245 24.07 -27.87 0.90
CA ALA A 245 23.49 -29.18 1.21
C ALA A 245 21.95 -29.22 1.17
N ASN A 246 21.29 -28.09 1.44
CA ASN A 246 19.82 -27.94 1.42
C ASN A 246 19.27 -27.29 0.14
N GLN A 247 19.98 -27.42 -0.98
CA GLN A 247 19.54 -26.93 -2.28
C GLN A 247 18.25 -27.63 -2.75
N VAL A 248 17.42 -26.91 -3.49
CA VAL A 248 16.14 -27.39 -4.03
C VAL A 248 16.05 -27.07 -5.51
N GLY A 249 15.70 -28.09 -6.31
CA GLY A 249 15.53 -27.97 -7.74
C GLY A 249 16.84 -27.93 -8.54
N GLU A 250 16.72 -27.48 -9.79
CA GLU A 250 17.82 -27.36 -10.74
C GLU A 250 18.53 -25.99 -10.61
N PRO A 251 19.81 -25.88 -11.02
CA PRO A 251 20.53 -24.61 -11.00
C PRO A 251 19.92 -23.59 -11.97
N PHE A 252 19.94 -22.32 -11.59
CA PHE A 252 19.57 -21.22 -12.48
C PHE A 252 20.74 -20.85 -13.40
N ALA A 253 20.45 -20.22 -14.54
CA ALA A 253 21.51 -19.80 -15.48
C ALA A 253 22.33 -18.61 -14.97
N SER A 254 21.77 -17.79 -14.07
CA SER A 254 22.43 -16.63 -13.47
C SER A 254 21.87 -16.32 -12.08
N LEU A 255 22.62 -15.56 -11.28
CA LEU A 255 22.15 -15.08 -9.97
C LEU A 255 20.98 -14.10 -10.16
N SER A 256 21.00 -13.33 -11.23
CA SER A 256 19.93 -12.40 -11.59
C SER A 256 18.60 -13.12 -11.85
N GLU A 257 18.61 -14.25 -12.56
CA GLU A 257 17.41 -15.07 -12.81
C GLU A 257 16.88 -15.72 -11.51
N LEU A 258 17.78 -16.24 -10.68
CA LEU A 258 17.47 -16.78 -9.36
C LEU A 258 16.73 -15.75 -8.50
N LEU A 259 17.21 -14.51 -8.45
CA LEU A 259 16.61 -13.45 -7.65
C LEU A 259 15.28 -12.95 -8.24
N ASP A 260 15.15 -12.87 -9.57
CA ASP A 260 13.86 -12.58 -10.22
C ASP A 260 12.80 -13.63 -9.82
N SER A 261 13.17 -14.91 -9.82
CA SER A 261 12.28 -16.01 -9.39
C SER A 261 11.94 -15.91 -7.90
N TYR A 262 12.94 -15.76 -7.03
CA TYR A 262 12.76 -15.73 -5.58
C TYR A 262 11.92 -14.55 -5.09
N PHE A 263 12.10 -13.36 -5.68
CA PHE A 263 11.45 -12.13 -5.22
C PHE A 263 10.14 -11.80 -5.94
N LYS A 264 9.75 -12.54 -6.98
CA LYS A 264 8.55 -12.26 -7.79
C LYS A 264 7.31 -11.99 -6.93
N ASP A 265 6.91 -12.96 -6.11
CA ASP A 265 5.68 -12.85 -5.32
C ASP A 265 5.85 -11.99 -4.06
N LYS A 266 6.98 -12.11 -3.37
CA LYS A 266 7.20 -11.44 -2.07
C LYS A 266 7.36 -9.93 -2.25
N ALA A 267 8.16 -9.51 -3.22
CA ALA A 267 8.41 -8.09 -3.47
C ALA A 267 7.18 -7.40 -4.06
N GLU A 268 6.45 -8.06 -4.96
CA GLU A 268 5.19 -7.52 -5.50
C GLU A 268 4.15 -7.28 -4.40
N ARG A 269 3.88 -8.28 -3.54
CA ARG A 269 2.92 -8.13 -2.42
C ARG A 269 3.29 -6.98 -1.48
N ASP A 270 4.57 -6.79 -1.21
CA ASP A 270 5.02 -5.72 -0.31
C ASP A 270 4.95 -4.34 -0.96
N ARG A 271 5.28 -4.23 -2.26
CA ARG A 271 5.08 -3.01 -3.05
C ARG A 271 3.60 -2.60 -3.10
N VAL A 272 2.69 -3.57 -3.28
CA VAL A 272 1.22 -3.37 -3.21
C VAL A 272 0.87 -2.76 -1.86
N LYS A 273 1.33 -3.38 -0.77
CA LYS A 273 1.06 -2.91 0.59
C LYS A 273 1.57 -1.50 0.83
N GLN A 274 2.75 -1.14 0.35
CA GLN A 274 3.30 0.20 0.55
C GLN A 274 2.46 1.27 -0.15
N GLN A 275 2.12 1.09 -1.43
CA GLN A 275 1.28 2.05 -2.16
C GLN A 275 -0.17 2.08 -1.61
N ALA A 276 -0.71 0.91 -1.26
CA ALA A 276 -2.01 0.82 -0.61
C ALA A 276 -2.00 1.56 0.73
N SER A 277 -0.93 1.46 1.53
CA SER A 277 -0.87 2.02 2.88
C SER A 277 -1.06 3.53 2.93
N GLU A 278 -0.51 4.29 1.96
CA GLU A 278 -0.72 5.74 1.90
C GLU A 278 -2.21 6.06 1.67
N LEU A 279 -2.84 5.33 0.76
CA LEU A 279 -4.24 5.50 0.38
C LEU A 279 -5.19 5.03 1.48
N ILE A 280 -4.92 3.87 2.08
CA ILE A 280 -5.61 3.31 3.25
C ILE A 280 -5.58 4.32 4.38
N ARG A 281 -4.38 4.81 4.76
CA ARG A 281 -4.24 5.83 5.81
C ARG A 281 -5.03 7.10 5.48
N ARG A 282 -5.10 7.50 4.22
CA ARG A 282 -5.90 8.66 3.80
C ARG A 282 -7.40 8.41 3.99
N VAL A 283 -7.89 7.25 3.57
CA VAL A 283 -9.30 6.84 3.72
C VAL A 283 -9.67 6.70 5.20
N GLU A 284 -8.83 6.04 6.00
CA GLU A 284 -9.01 5.92 7.46
C GLU A 284 -9.13 7.29 8.14
N ASN A 285 -8.27 8.24 7.77
CA ASN A 285 -8.34 9.61 8.32
C ASN A 285 -9.65 10.32 7.96
N GLU A 286 -10.14 10.17 6.72
CA GLU A 286 -11.43 10.73 6.32
C GLU A 286 -12.61 10.02 6.99
N LEU A 287 -12.53 8.70 7.19
CA LEU A 287 -13.50 7.92 7.97
C LEU A 287 -13.59 8.42 9.41
N GLN A 288 -12.45 8.58 10.07
CA GLN A 288 -12.39 9.07 11.44
C GLN A 288 -12.97 10.48 11.54
N LYS A 289 -12.65 11.39 10.62
CA LYS A 289 -13.25 12.73 10.58
C LYS A 289 -14.78 12.68 10.46
N ASN A 290 -15.31 11.86 9.56
CA ASN A 290 -16.75 11.74 9.35
C ASN A 290 -17.47 11.07 10.53
N ARG A 291 -16.86 10.07 11.18
CA ARG A 291 -17.39 9.47 12.43
C ARG A 291 -17.44 10.49 13.57
N HIS A 292 -16.41 11.32 13.72
CA HIS A 292 -16.41 12.41 14.70
C HIS A 292 -17.46 13.49 14.37
N LYS A 293 -17.64 13.81 13.08
CA LYS A 293 -18.69 14.72 12.60
C LYS A 293 -20.08 14.18 12.93
N LEU A 294 -20.36 12.91 12.63
CA LEU A 294 -21.63 12.24 12.92
C LEU A 294 -21.96 12.31 14.41
N LYS A 295 -21.01 11.97 15.29
CA LYS A 295 -21.20 12.04 16.75
C LYS A 295 -21.55 13.44 17.24
N LYS A 296 -20.97 14.49 16.63
CA LYS A 296 -21.30 15.88 16.96
C LYS A 296 -22.71 16.25 16.49
N GLN A 297 -23.09 15.86 15.28
CA GLN A 297 -24.42 16.12 14.72
C GLN A 297 -25.51 15.39 15.52
N GLU A 298 -25.31 14.12 15.88
CA GLU A 298 -26.25 13.38 16.73
C GLU A 298 -26.40 14.01 18.11
N LYS A 299 -25.31 14.52 18.71
CA LYS A 299 -25.37 15.27 19.97
C LYS A 299 -26.14 16.58 19.83
N GLU A 300 -25.95 17.29 18.73
CA GLU A 300 -26.68 18.54 18.44
C GLU A 300 -28.18 18.26 18.21
N LEU A 301 -28.51 17.14 17.54
CA LEU A 301 -29.90 16.71 17.33
C LEU A 301 -30.57 16.35 18.66
N LEU A 302 -29.91 15.59 19.54
CA LEU A 302 -30.43 15.30 20.89
C LEU A 302 -30.66 16.57 21.71
N ALA A 303 -29.81 17.59 21.57
CA ALA A 303 -30.01 18.87 22.25
C ALA A 303 -31.25 19.64 21.74
N THR A 304 -31.77 19.29 20.56
CA THR A 304 -33.00 19.87 20.00
C THR A 304 -34.29 19.18 20.47
N ASP A 305 -34.23 18.07 21.22
CA ASP A 305 -35.42 17.38 21.74
C ASP A 305 -36.29 18.29 22.65
N ASN A 306 -35.67 19.29 23.29
CA ASN A 306 -36.38 20.30 24.10
C ASN A 306 -37.16 21.32 23.24
N ALA A 307 -37.19 21.19 21.91
CA ALA A 307 -37.94 22.08 21.02
C ALA A 307 -39.43 22.13 21.39
N GLU A 308 -39.99 21.00 21.82
CA GLU A 308 -41.41 20.87 22.11
C GLU A 308 -41.83 21.61 23.38
N GLU A 309 -40.91 21.81 24.33
CA GLU A 309 -41.16 22.68 25.48
C GLU A 309 -41.43 24.13 25.06
N PHE A 310 -40.75 24.62 24.01
CA PHE A 310 -40.98 25.99 23.54
C PHE A 310 -42.36 26.14 22.89
N ARG A 311 -42.89 25.09 22.23
CA ARG A 311 -44.28 25.07 21.74
C ARG A 311 -45.27 25.12 22.90
N GLN A 312 -45.10 24.24 23.89
CA GLN A 312 -45.97 24.19 25.07
C GLN A 312 -45.98 25.53 25.82
N LYS A 313 -44.80 26.15 26.02
CA LYS A 313 -44.68 27.48 26.65
C LYS A 313 -45.42 28.57 25.85
N GLY A 314 -45.31 28.57 24.51
CA GLY A 314 -46.04 29.50 23.65
C GLY A 314 -47.57 29.33 23.75
N GLU A 315 -48.05 28.10 23.79
CA GLU A 315 -49.48 27.78 23.93
C GLU A 315 -50.02 28.15 25.30
N LEU A 316 -49.29 27.84 26.38
CA LEU A 316 -49.66 28.22 27.75
C LEU A 316 -49.76 29.75 27.90
N LEU A 317 -48.79 30.50 27.38
CA LEU A 317 -48.84 31.97 27.37
C LEU A 317 -50.02 32.52 26.57
N THR A 318 -50.41 31.83 25.50
CA THR A 318 -51.56 32.24 24.66
C THR A 318 -52.89 31.93 25.35
N THR A 319 -53.01 30.75 25.97
CA THR A 319 -54.21 30.30 26.69
C THR A 319 -54.47 31.14 27.95
N PHE A 320 -53.42 31.44 28.72
CA PHE A 320 -53.51 32.23 29.96
C PHE A 320 -53.08 33.68 29.76
N LEU A 321 -53.26 34.26 28.57
CA LEU A 321 -52.76 35.59 28.21
C LEU A 321 -53.15 36.70 29.21
N HIS A 322 -54.33 36.58 29.81
CA HIS A 322 -54.86 37.51 30.83
C HIS A 322 -54.11 37.47 32.17
N GLN A 323 -53.37 36.39 32.45
CA GLN A 323 -52.59 36.20 33.69
C GLN A 323 -51.11 36.56 33.50
N VAL A 324 -50.69 36.88 32.27
CA VAL A 324 -49.29 37.15 31.95
C VAL A 324 -48.98 38.65 32.15
N PRO A 325 -48.09 39.02 33.08
CA PRO A 325 -47.72 40.41 33.34
C PRO A 325 -46.86 41.02 32.21
N ASN A 326 -46.90 42.34 32.08
CA ASN A 326 -46.16 43.10 31.05
C ASN A 326 -44.76 43.55 31.49
N ASP A 327 -44.47 43.54 32.79
CA ASP A 327 -43.32 44.19 33.42
C ASP A 327 -42.41 43.22 34.21
N GLN A 328 -42.74 41.93 34.19
CA GLN A 328 -41.96 40.88 34.87
C GLN A 328 -41.13 40.05 33.89
N ASP A 329 -40.07 39.43 34.41
CA ASP A 329 -39.18 38.51 33.68
C ASP A 329 -39.65 37.05 33.72
N GLN A 330 -40.72 36.73 34.44
CA GLN A 330 -41.26 35.39 34.52
C GLN A 330 -42.74 35.37 34.92
N VAL A 331 -43.42 34.27 34.60
CA VAL A 331 -44.80 33.99 35.04
C VAL A 331 -44.91 32.52 35.46
N VAL A 332 -45.69 32.24 36.51
CA VAL A 332 -46.07 30.88 36.92
C VAL A 332 -47.44 30.60 36.33
N LEU A 333 -47.55 29.55 35.52
CA LEU A 333 -48.82 29.13 34.90
C LEU A 333 -49.10 27.66 35.18
N ASP A 334 -50.38 27.28 35.22
CA ASP A 334 -50.78 25.88 35.34
C ASP A 334 -50.51 25.14 34.03
N ASN A 335 -49.60 24.16 34.06
CA ASN A 335 -49.32 23.36 32.89
C ASN A 335 -50.38 22.26 32.72
N TYR A 336 -51.33 22.47 31.81
CA TYR A 336 -52.35 21.46 31.51
C TYR A 336 -51.80 20.20 30.79
N TYR A 337 -50.53 20.19 30.37
CA TYR A 337 -49.87 18.99 29.84
C TYR A 337 -49.36 18.05 30.95
N THR A 338 -48.91 18.60 32.07
CA THR A 338 -48.28 17.83 33.16
C THR A 338 -49.03 17.92 34.49
N ASN A 339 -50.09 18.73 34.57
CA ASN A 339 -50.84 19.08 35.78
C ASN A 339 -49.97 19.61 36.93
N GLN A 340 -48.84 20.26 36.60
CA GLN A 340 -47.95 20.90 37.57
C GLN A 340 -47.69 22.35 37.15
N PRO A 341 -47.51 23.30 38.09
CA PRO A 341 -47.18 24.67 37.73
C PRO A 341 -45.82 24.75 37.03
N ILE A 342 -45.72 25.53 35.95
CA ILE A 342 -44.50 25.77 35.18
C ILE A 342 -44.11 27.25 35.24
N ILE A 343 -42.82 27.52 35.42
CA ILE A 343 -42.26 28.86 35.36
C ILE A 343 -41.83 29.15 33.91
N ILE A 344 -42.37 30.20 33.31
CA ILE A 344 -42.05 30.63 31.94
C ILE A 344 -41.35 31.98 31.99
N ALA A 345 -40.15 32.06 31.40
CA ALA A 345 -39.38 33.30 31.34
C ALA A 345 -39.91 34.25 30.26
N LEU A 346 -40.09 35.52 30.64
CA LEU A 346 -40.61 36.59 29.79
C LEU A 346 -39.51 37.61 29.47
N ASP A 347 -39.68 38.30 28.36
CA ASP A 347 -38.95 39.52 28.05
C ASP A 347 -39.76 40.73 28.54
N LYS A 348 -39.15 41.56 29.40
CA LYS A 348 -39.79 42.79 29.91
C LYS A 348 -40.05 43.81 28.82
N ALA A 349 -39.31 43.74 27.70
CA ALA A 349 -39.47 44.66 26.59
C ALA A 349 -40.59 44.25 25.62
N LEU A 350 -41.23 43.08 25.81
CA LEU A 350 -42.22 42.52 24.89
C LEU A 350 -43.58 42.38 25.56
N THR A 351 -44.65 42.57 24.78
CA THR A 351 -46.01 42.26 25.25
C THR A 351 -46.21 40.75 25.45
N PRO A 352 -47.28 40.29 26.13
CA PRO A 352 -47.47 38.87 26.45
C PRO A 352 -47.68 38.05 25.18
N SER A 353 -48.39 38.63 24.20
CA SER A 353 -48.56 38.05 22.87
C SER A 353 -47.23 37.99 22.09
N GLN A 354 -46.39 39.03 22.19
CA GLN A 354 -45.05 39.00 21.58
C GLN A 354 -44.13 37.99 22.25
N ASN A 355 -44.22 37.80 23.57
CA ASN A 355 -43.52 36.74 24.30
C ASN A 355 -43.97 35.35 23.84
N ALA A 356 -45.28 35.11 23.71
CA ALA A 356 -45.81 33.86 23.13
C ALA A 356 -45.29 33.63 21.70
N GLN A 357 -45.33 34.67 20.85
CA GLN A 357 -44.80 34.61 19.49
C GLN A 357 -43.28 34.35 19.45
N ARG A 358 -42.50 34.88 20.41
CA ARG A 358 -41.07 34.62 20.57
C ARG A 358 -40.81 33.12 20.79
N TYR A 359 -41.60 32.48 21.65
CA TYR A 359 -41.56 31.04 21.89
C TYR A 359 -41.90 30.24 20.63
N PHE A 360 -42.97 30.60 19.90
CA PHE A 360 -43.32 29.95 18.63
C PHE A 360 -42.27 30.13 17.54
N LYS A 361 -41.66 31.33 17.40
CA LYS A 361 -40.55 31.57 16.47
C LYS A 361 -39.34 30.69 16.80
N ARG A 362 -39.02 30.52 18.09
CA ARG A 362 -37.92 29.66 18.54
C ARG A 362 -38.22 28.19 18.24
N TYR A 363 -39.47 27.74 18.47
CA TYR A 363 -39.93 26.40 18.10
C TYR A 363 -39.78 26.15 16.58
N GLN A 364 -40.30 27.04 15.73
CA GLN A 364 -40.17 26.91 14.27
C GLN A 364 -38.71 26.82 13.82
N LYS A 365 -37.84 27.68 14.35
CA LYS A 365 -36.40 27.66 14.05
C LYS A 365 -35.74 26.33 14.45
N LEU A 366 -36.08 25.79 15.62
CA LEU A 366 -35.57 24.50 16.07
C LEU A 366 -36.09 23.35 15.21
N LYS A 367 -37.37 23.36 14.83
CA LYS A 367 -37.99 22.36 13.95
C LYS A 367 -37.32 22.32 12.57
N GLU A 368 -37.02 23.49 11.99
CA GLU A 368 -36.27 23.57 10.73
C GLU A 368 -34.83 23.06 10.88
N ALA A 369 -34.19 23.38 12.01
CA ALA A 369 -32.86 22.89 12.33
C ALA A 369 -32.83 21.35 12.47
N VAL A 370 -33.83 20.74 13.12
CA VAL A 370 -33.99 19.28 13.21
C VAL A 370 -34.03 18.66 11.82
N LYS A 371 -34.90 19.16 10.93
CA LYS A 371 -35.02 18.63 9.57
C LYS A 371 -33.68 18.70 8.82
N TYR A 372 -33.04 19.87 8.83
CA TYR A 372 -31.76 20.08 8.16
C TYR A 372 -30.65 19.19 8.74
N LEU A 373 -30.61 19.05 10.07
CA LEU A 373 -29.60 18.23 10.75
C LEU A 373 -29.80 16.74 10.50
N THR A 374 -31.05 16.27 10.43
CA THR A 374 -31.37 14.90 10.02
C THR A 374 -30.87 14.61 8.61
N ASP A 375 -31.11 15.50 7.65
CA ASP A 375 -30.62 15.35 6.27
C ASP A 375 -29.07 15.29 6.23
N LEU A 376 -28.40 16.15 7.01
CA LEU A 376 -26.94 16.15 7.13
C LEU A 376 -26.38 14.88 7.79
N ILE A 377 -27.10 14.31 8.76
CA ILE A 377 -26.74 13.05 9.42
C ILE A 377 -26.80 11.91 8.41
N GLU A 378 -27.88 11.81 7.64
CA GLU A 378 -28.03 10.78 6.62
C GLU A 378 -26.97 10.90 5.51
N GLU A 379 -26.64 12.12 5.07
CA GLU A 379 -25.53 12.34 4.13
C GLU A 379 -24.17 11.90 4.72
N THR A 380 -23.95 12.17 6.01
CA THR A 380 -22.70 11.80 6.70
C THR A 380 -22.62 10.28 6.88
N LYS A 381 -23.71 9.60 7.23
CA LYS A 381 -23.79 8.14 7.28
C LYS A 381 -23.53 7.50 5.92
N ALA A 382 -24.16 8.02 4.86
CA ALA A 382 -23.92 7.54 3.49
C ALA A 382 -22.45 7.71 3.07
N THR A 383 -21.82 8.82 3.48
CA THR A 383 -20.38 9.06 3.26
C THR A 383 -19.50 8.06 4.02
N ILE A 384 -19.83 7.73 5.27
CA ILE A 384 -19.12 6.72 6.06
C ILE A 384 -19.24 5.36 5.39
N LEU A 385 -20.45 4.93 5.01
CA LEU A 385 -20.69 3.66 4.33
C LEU A 385 -19.89 3.55 3.03
N TYR A 386 -19.85 4.62 2.23
CA TYR A 386 -19.03 4.69 1.03
C TYR A 386 -17.54 4.53 1.33
N LEU A 387 -17.00 5.25 2.33
CA LEU A 387 -15.58 5.13 2.66
C LEU A 387 -15.23 3.75 3.25
N GLU A 388 -16.15 3.11 3.99
CA GLU A 388 -15.99 1.72 4.45
C GLU A 388 -15.99 0.71 3.29
N SER A 389 -16.76 0.97 2.23
CA SER A 389 -16.68 0.15 1.01
C SER A 389 -15.33 0.33 0.30
N VAL A 390 -14.85 1.56 0.17
CA VAL A 390 -13.53 1.85 -0.40
C VAL A 390 -12.41 1.18 0.42
N GLU A 391 -12.46 1.27 1.75
CA GLU A 391 -11.49 0.62 2.64
C GLU A 391 -11.49 -0.91 2.46
N THR A 392 -12.68 -1.51 2.36
CA THR A 392 -12.83 -2.96 2.12
C THR A 392 -12.18 -3.38 0.81
N VAL A 393 -12.41 -2.62 -0.26
CA VAL A 393 -11.80 -2.89 -1.57
C VAL A 393 -10.29 -2.71 -1.50
N LEU A 394 -9.78 -1.62 -0.91
CA LEU A 394 -8.34 -1.34 -0.80
C LEU A 394 -7.57 -2.43 -0.06
N ASN A 395 -8.14 -2.98 1.00
CA ASN A 395 -7.51 -4.07 1.77
C ASN A 395 -7.40 -5.37 0.98
N GLN A 396 -8.13 -5.52 -0.12
CA GLN A 396 -8.14 -6.70 -0.98
C GLN A 396 -7.55 -6.44 -2.38
N ALA A 397 -7.06 -5.23 -2.63
CA ALA A 397 -6.68 -4.76 -3.96
C ALA A 397 -5.24 -5.13 -4.35
N GLY A 398 -5.02 -5.47 -5.62
CA GLY A 398 -3.70 -5.53 -6.27
C GLY A 398 -3.19 -4.16 -6.74
N LEU A 399 -1.97 -4.09 -7.29
CA LEU A 399 -1.36 -2.83 -7.76
C LEU A 399 -2.23 -2.08 -8.78
N GLU A 400 -2.72 -2.80 -9.78
CA GLU A 400 -3.52 -2.18 -10.84
C GLU A 400 -4.87 -1.64 -10.31
N GLU A 401 -5.46 -2.35 -9.35
CA GLU A 401 -6.75 -1.98 -8.73
C GLU A 401 -6.60 -0.74 -7.85
N ILE A 402 -5.47 -0.58 -7.15
CA ILE A 402 -5.17 0.61 -6.34
C ILE A 402 -5.19 1.88 -7.19
N ALA A 403 -4.67 1.84 -8.42
CA ALA A 403 -4.69 2.98 -9.33
C ALA A 403 -6.12 3.40 -9.71
N GLU A 404 -7.03 2.44 -9.92
CA GLU A 404 -8.43 2.74 -10.22
C GLU A 404 -9.19 3.31 -9.02
N ILE A 405 -8.96 2.76 -7.82
CA ILE A 405 -9.58 3.25 -6.58
C ILE A 405 -9.10 4.67 -6.28
N ARG A 406 -7.84 4.98 -6.57
CA ARG A 406 -7.32 6.34 -6.47
C ARG A 406 -8.05 7.30 -7.41
N GLU A 407 -8.28 6.90 -8.65
CA GLU A 407 -9.07 7.71 -9.61
C GLU A 407 -10.53 7.87 -9.18
N GLU A 408 -11.13 6.84 -8.58
CA GLU A 408 -12.44 6.93 -7.94
C GLU A 408 -12.46 8.00 -6.85
N LEU A 409 -11.50 7.97 -5.92
CA LEU A 409 -11.39 8.93 -4.82
C LEU A 409 -11.10 10.36 -5.30
N ILE A 410 -10.46 10.52 -6.46
CA ILE A 410 -10.31 11.82 -7.13
C ILE A 410 -11.65 12.32 -7.66
N GLN A 411 -12.42 11.46 -8.33
CA GLN A 411 -13.71 11.83 -8.92
C GLN A 411 -14.78 12.13 -7.86
N THR A 412 -14.75 11.44 -6.74
CA THR A 412 -15.65 11.69 -5.60
C THR A 412 -15.20 12.85 -4.71
N GLY A 413 -14.01 13.41 -4.97
CA GLY A 413 -13.52 14.65 -4.35
C GLY A 413 -12.76 14.48 -3.03
N PHE A 414 -12.51 13.26 -2.57
CA PHE A 414 -11.73 13.00 -1.34
C PHE A 414 -10.22 13.21 -1.55
N ILE A 415 -9.76 13.08 -2.79
CA ILE A 415 -8.37 13.30 -3.19
C ILE A 415 -8.33 14.34 -4.31
N ARG A 416 -7.37 15.26 -4.22
CA ARG A 416 -7.08 16.17 -5.31
C ARG A 416 -6.11 15.52 -6.28
N ARG A 417 -6.42 15.57 -7.57
CA ARG A 417 -5.48 15.15 -8.62
C ARG A 417 -4.24 16.04 -8.57
N ARG A 418 -3.06 15.43 -8.68
CA ARG A 418 -1.80 16.19 -8.79
C ARG A 418 -1.71 16.81 -10.19
N GLN A 419 -1.12 18.01 -10.31
CA GLN A 419 -1.14 18.86 -11.52
C GLN A 419 -0.61 18.23 -12.84
N ARG A 420 -0.08 16.99 -12.80
CA ARG A 420 0.48 16.26 -13.95
C ARG A 420 0.24 14.75 -13.88
N GLU A 421 -0.76 14.33 -13.11
CA GLU A 421 -1.13 12.92 -12.96
C GLU A 421 -1.93 12.45 -14.20
N LYS A 422 -1.50 11.35 -14.83
CA LYS A 422 -2.21 10.78 -15.99
C LYS A 422 -3.55 10.21 -15.53
N ILE A 423 -4.59 10.44 -16.33
CA ILE A 423 -5.89 9.82 -16.12
C ILE A 423 -5.77 8.34 -16.46
N GLN A 424 -5.94 7.48 -15.47
CA GLN A 424 -6.02 6.04 -15.72
C GLN A 424 -7.33 5.73 -16.45
N LYS A 425 -7.26 4.95 -17.54
CA LYS A 425 -8.48 4.44 -18.20
C LYS A 425 -9.12 3.39 -17.30
N ARG A 426 -10.44 3.48 -17.14
CA ARG A 426 -11.24 2.50 -16.39
C ARG A 426 -11.17 1.14 -17.10
N LYS A 427 -10.80 0.08 -16.37
CA LYS A 427 -10.98 -1.29 -16.85
C LYS A 427 -12.44 -1.71 -16.69
N LYS A 428 -12.81 -2.77 -17.42
CA LYS A 428 -14.11 -3.42 -17.27
C LYS A 428 -14.11 -4.32 -16.04
N PRO A 429 -15.30 -4.63 -15.47
CA PRO A 429 -15.45 -5.65 -14.43
C PRO A 429 -14.76 -6.97 -14.81
N GLU A 430 -14.17 -7.65 -13.83
CA GLU A 430 -13.52 -8.96 -14.03
C GLU A 430 -14.55 -10.02 -14.45
N GLN A 431 -14.10 -11.01 -15.23
CA GLN A 431 -14.93 -12.11 -15.72
C GLN A 431 -14.51 -13.43 -15.09
N TYR A 432 -15.52 -14.20 -14.69
CA TYR A 432 -15.41 -15.54 -14.15
C TYR A 432 -16.26 -16.50 -14.97
N LEU A 433 -15.80 -17.74 -15.08
CA LEU A 433 -16.55 -18.83 -15.68
C LEU A 433 -17.13 -19.69 -14.55
N ALA A 434 -18.46 -19.82 -14.52
CA ALA A 434 -19.13 -20.64 -13.52
C ALA A 434 -18.78 -22.14 -13.68
N SER A 435 -19.12 -22.95 -12.68
CA SER A 435 -18.81 -24.38 -12.65
C SER A 435 -19.45 -25.18 -13.79
N ASP A 436 -20.49 -24.65 -14.43
CA ASP A 436 -21.12 -25.23 -15.62
C ASP A 436 -20.27 -25.10 -16.91
N GLY A 437 -19.14 -24.39 -16.83
CA GLY A 437 -18.20 -24.16 -17.93
C GLY A 437 -18.73 -23.27 -19.05
N LYS A 438 -19.90 -22.63 -18.88
CA LYS A 438 -20.59 -21.87 -19.94
C LYS A 438 -21.03 -20.48 -19.48
N THR A 439 -21.55 -20.38 -18.25
CA THR A 439 -22.12 -19.14 -17.74
C THR A 439 -21.02 -18.17 -17.31
N ILE A 440 -21.11 -16.93 -17.77
CA ILE A 440 -20.18 -15.86 -17.41
C ILE A 440 -20.73 -15.09 -16.22
N ILE A 441 -19.90 -14.92 -15.20
CA ILE A 441 -20.17 -14.09 -14.02
C ILE A 441 -19.25 -12.88 -14.06
N TYR A 442 -19.82 -11.69 -13.94
CA TYR A 442 -19.06 -10.44 -13.85
C TYR A 442 -18.95 -9.98 -12.41
N VAL A 443 -17.77 -9.49 -12.02
CA VAL A 443 -17.48 -8.98 -10.68
C VAL A 443 -16.87 -7.58 -10.78
N GLY A 444 -17.50 -6.59 -10.15
CA GLY A 444 -16.92 -5.25 -10.04
C GLY A 444 -15.86 -5.19 -8.93
N ARG A 445 -14.66 -4.71 -9.25
CA ARG A 445 -13.52 -4.65 -8.31
C ARG A 445 -13.38 -3.33 -7.56
N ASN A 446 -14.24 -2.36 -7.85
CA ASN A 446 -14.34 -1.06 -7.16
C ASN A 446 -15.74 -0.47 -7.36
N ASN A 447 -16.06 0.65 -6.70
CA ASN A 447 -17.43 1.18 -6.73
C ASN A 447 -17.80 1.76 -8.10
N LEU A 448 -16.84 2.27 -8.88
CA LEU A 448 -17.09 2.71 -10.26
C LEU A 448 -17.44 1.54 -11.17
N GLN A 449 -16.69 0.43 -11.07
CA GLN A 449 -16.98 -0.80 -11.81
C GLN A 449 -18.30 -1.41 -11.36
N ASN A 450 -18.62 -1.41 -10.05
CA ASN A 450 -19.89 -1.88 -9.52
C ASN A 450 -21.07 -1.12 -10.14
N GLU A 451 -20.97 0.21 -10.21
CA GLU A 451 -22.00 1.05 -10.82
C GLU A 451 -22.13 0.80 -12.33
N GLU A 452 -21.01 0.69 -13.04
CA GLU A 452 -21.01 0.40 -14.47
C GLU A 452 -21.59 -0.99 -14.77
N LEU A 453 -21.19 -2.00 -13.99
CA LEU A 453 -21.70 -3.36 -14.08
C LEU A 453 -23.21 -3.36 -13.92
N THR A 454 -23.71 -2.75 -12.84
CA THR A 454 -25.13 -2.81 -12.48
C THR A 454 -26.03 -1.99 -13.40
N PHE A 455 -25.64 -0.76 -13.76
CA PHE A 455 -26.54 0.18 -14.42
C PHE A 455 -26.24 0.45 -15.90
N LYS A 456 -25.12 -0.05 -16.43
CA LYS A 456 -24.75 0.13 -17.85
C LYS A 456 -24.53 -1.17 -18.60
N MET A 457 -23.94 -2.18 -17.96
CA MET A 457 -23.62 -3.45 -18.61
C MET A 457 -24.73 -4.49 -18.47
N ALA A 458 -25.27 -4.65 -17.26
CA ALA A 458 -26.24 -5.69 -16.97
C ALA A 458 -27.60 -5.42 -17.63
N ARG A 459 -28.25 -6.50 -18.06
CA ARG A 459 -29.64 -6.47 -18.56
C ARG A 459 -30.62 -6.51 -17.39
N LYS A 460 -31.83 -6.01 -17.62
CA LYS A 460 -32.85 -5.81 -16.56
C LYS A 460 -33.24 -7.10 -15.83
N GLU A 461 -33.26 -8.22 -16.55
CA GLU A 461 -33.69 -9.54 -16.07
C GLU A 461 -32.54 -10.37 -15.48
N GLU A 462 -31.29 -9.92 -15.59
CA GLU A 462 -30.14 -10.64 -15.05
C GLU A 462 -30.13 -10.59 -13.52
N LEU A 463 -29.60 -11.65 -12.90
CA LEU A 463 -29.49 -11.74 -11.44
C LEU A 463 -28.24 -11.03 -10.95
N TRP A 464 -28.43 -10.18 -9.97
CA TRP A 464 -27.41 -9.43 -9.24
C TRP A 464 -27.28 -9.96 -7.81
N PHE A 465 -26.05 -9.96 -7.31
CA PHE A 465 -25.68 -10.46 -5.99
C PHE A 465 -24.80 -9.46 -5.25
N HIS A 466 -24.98 -9.38 -3.93
CA HIS A 466 -24.15 -8.59 -3.03
C HIS A 466 -24.23 -9.12 -1.59
N ALA A 467 -23.13 -9.00 -0.85
CA ALA A 467 -23.09 -9.41 0.54
C ALA A 467 -24.06 -8.55 1.40
N LYS A 468 -24.92 -9.20 2.17
CA LYS A 468 -25.98 -8.52 2.89
C LYS A 468 -25.44 -7.66 4.04
N ASP A 469 -25.87 -6.40 4.11
CA ASP A 469 -25.57 -5.44 5.17
C ASP A 469 -24.06 -5.16 5.41
N ILE A 470 -23.19 -5.62 4.52
CA ILE A 470 -21.74 -5.40 4.60
C ILE A 470 -21.18 -4.94 3.26
N PRO A 471 -20.10 -4.15 3.24
CA PRO A 471 -19.52 -3.72 1.98
C PRO A 471 -18.95 -4.88 1.17
N GLY A 472 -19.22 -4.89 -0.14
CA GLY A 472 -18.70 -5.87 -1.06
C GLY A 472 -18.86 -5.51 -2.53
N SER A 473 -18.45 -6.44 -3.38
CA SER A 473 -18.49 -6.30 -4.83
C SER A 473 -19.89 -6.58 -5.37
N HIS A 474 -20.26 -5.89 -6.44
CA HIS A 474 -21.46 -6.25 -7.21
C HIS A 474 -21.12 -7.41 -8.13
N VAL A 475 -21.95 -8.43 -8.13
CA VAL A 475 -21.77 -9.62 -8.96
C VAL A 475 -23.02 -9.83 -9.82
N VAL A 476 -22.84 -10.09 -11.12
CA VAL A 476 -23.96 -10.30 -12.06
C VAL A 476 -23.72 -11.57 -12.88
N ILE A 477 -24.73 -12.43 -12.96
CA ILE A 477 -24.77 -13.55 -13.89
C ILE A 477 -25.24 -13.02 -15.25
N SER A 478 -24.43 -13.14 -16.30
CA SER A 478 -24.76 -12.59 -17.60
C SER A 478 -25.23 -13.64 -18.61
N GLY A 479 -26.29 -13.30 -19.36
CA GLY A 479 -26.81 -14.13 -20.45
C GLY A 479 -27.57 -15.39 -20.03
N ASN A 480 -27.60 -15.72 -18.74
CA ASN A 480 -28.35 -16.86 -18.19
C ASN A 480 -29.43 -16.35 -17.22
N LEU A 481 -30.69 -16.30 -17.68
CA LEU A 481 -31.81 -15.72 -16.93
C LEU A 481 -32.46 -16.69 -15.93
N ASP A 482 -32.24 -17.99 -16.10
CA ASP A 482 -32.71 -19.02 -15.18
C ASP A 482 -31.54 -19.95 -14.79
N PRO A 483 -30.54 -19.43 -14.04
CA PRO A 483 -29.36 -20.20 -13.71
C PRO A 483 -29.70 -21.33 -12.73
N SER A 484 -28.93 -22.42 -12.80
CA SER A 484 -29.01 -23.50 -11.82
C SER A 484 -28.62 -23.00 -10.43
N ASP A 485 -29.02 -23.74 -9.39
CA ASP A 485 -28.67 -23.37 -8.02
C ASP A 485 -27.15 -23.45 -7.76
N GLU A 486 -26.43 -24.27 -8.52
CA GLU A 486 -24.96 -24.30 -8.53
C GLU A 486 -24.38 -22.97 -9.02
N VAL A 487 -24.83 -22.45 -10.16
CA VAL A 487 -24.35 -21.17 -10.71
C VAL A 487 -24.74 -20.00 -9.82
N LYS A 488 -25.94 -20.03 -9.19
CA LYS A 488 -26.32 -19.02 -8.18
C LYS A 488 -25.40 -19.07 -6.96
N THR A 489 -24.99 -20.28 -6.56
CA THR A 489 -24.05 -20.48 -5.44
C THR A 489 -22.67 -19.97 -5.80
N ASP A 490 -22.16 -20.23 -7.01
CA ASP A 490 -20.89 -19.69 -7.50
C ASP A 490 -20.85 -18.16 -7.50
N ALA A 491 -21.92 -17.52 -8.00
CA ALA A 491 -22.05 -16.06 -7.98
C ALA A 491 -22.13 -15.51 -6.54
N ALA A 492 -22.85 -16.20 -5.65
CA ALA A 492 -22.94 -15.80 -4.25
C ALA A 492 -21.59 -15.95 -3.53
N GLU A 493 -20.84 -17.02 -3.78
CA GLU A 493 -19.50 -17.23 -3.22
C GLU A 493 -18.51 -16.16 -3.72
N LEU A 494 -18.57 -15.76 -5.00
CA LEU A 494 -17.81 -14.63 -5.52
C LEU A 494 -18.15 -13.34 -4.77
N ALA A 495 -19.44 -13.06 -4.55
CA ALA A 495 -19.88 -11.87 -3.81
C ALA A 495 -19.41 -11.90 -2.35
N ALA A 496 -19.46 -13.06 -1.69
CA ALA A 496 -18.96 -13.24 -0.33
C ALA A 496 -17.42 -13.09 -0.26
N TYR A 497 -16.70 -13.69 -1.20
CA TYR A 497 -15.24 -13.64 -1.26
C TYR A 497 -14.73 -12.22 -1.49
N PHE A 498 -15.40 -11.44 -2.33
CA PHE A 498 -15.04 -10.04 -2.58
C PHE A 498 -15.87 -9.06 -1.74
N SER A 499 -16.07 -9.41 -0.47
CA SER A 499 -16.71 -8.56 0.54
C SER A 499 -15.89 -8.50 1.82
N LYS A 500 -16.35 -7.70 2.78
CA LYS A 500 -15.82 -7.70 4.15
C LYS A 500 -15.91 -9.07 4.83
N GLY A 501 -16.82 -9.94 4.38
CA GLY A 501 -17.05 -11.29 4.89
C GLY A 501 -16.13 -12.37 4.32
N ARG A 502 -15.09 -12.02 3.55
CA ARG A 502 -14.20 -12.98 2.85
C ARG A 502 -13.65 -14.13 3.70
N LEU A 503 -13.38 -13.88 4.98
CA LEU A 503 -12.81 -14.86 5.92
C LEU A 503 -13.86 -15.43 6.89
N SER A 504 -15.14 -15.15 6.64
CA SER A 504 -16.25 -15.59 7.48
C SER A 504 -16.96 -16.81 6.88
N ASN A 505 -17.46 -17.68 7.74
CA ASN A 505 -18.30 -18.80 7.33
C ASN A 505 -19.77 -18.36 7.24
N LEU A 506 -20.54 -18.97 6.34
CA LEU A 506 -21.99 -18.74 6.18
C LEU A 506 -22.37 -17.27 6.00
N VAL A 507 -21.64 -16.57 5.12
CA VAL A 507 -21.92 -15.19 4.72
C VAL A 507 -23.29 -15.13 4.05
N GLN A 508 -24.11 -14.17 4.47
CA GLN A 508 -25.40 -13.90 3.84
C GLN A 508 -25.20 -13.06 2.57
N VAL A 509 -25.75 -13.52 1.45
CA VAL A 509 -25.66 -12.85 0.16
C VAL A 509 -27.05 -12.66 -0.40
N ASP A 510 -27.40 -11.41 -0.68
CA ASP A 510 -28.66 -11.07 -1.32
C ASP A 510 -28.58 -11.29 -2.83
N MET A 511 -29.66 -11.78 -3.40
CA MET A 511 -29.86 -12.04 -4.81
C MET A 511 -31.17 -11.40 -5.28
N ILE A 512 -31.09 -10.60 -6.34
CA ILE A 512 -32.25 -9.91 -6.92
C ILE A 512 -32.02 -9.59 -8.40
N GLU A 513 -33.10 -9.44 -9.17
CA GLU A 513 -33.00 -8.97 -10.56
C GLU A 513 -32.57 -7.50 -10.63
N VAL A 514 -31.72 -7.17 -11.60
CA VAL A 514 -31.16 -5.83 -11.79
C VAL A 514 -32.24 -4.74 -11.92
N LYS A 515 -33.38 -5.03 -12.56
CA LYS A 515 -34.49 -4.06 -12.72
C LYS A 515 -35.10 -3.56 -11.42
N LYS A 516 -34.88 -4.27 -10.31
CA LYS A 516 -35.39 -3.91 -8.97
C LYS A 516 -34.39 -3.05 -8.18
N LEU A 517 -33.18 -2.87 -8.70
CA LEU A 517 -32.16 -2.02 -8.10
C LEU A 517 -32.44 -0.56 -8.46
N ASN A 518 -32.34 0.31 -7.47
CA ASN A 518 -32.45 1.76 -7.67
C ASN A 518 -31.16 2.45 -7.22
N LYS A 519 -30.70 3.42 -8.03
CA LYS A 519 -29.62 4.33 -7.67
C LYS A 519 -30.24 5.68 -7.28
N PRO A 520 -30.20 6.06 -5.99
CA PRO A 520 -30.67 7.37 -5.57
C PRO A 520 -29.95 8.50 -6.32
N THR A 521 -30.69 9.53 -6.71
CA THR A 521 -30.13 10.68 -7.44
C THR A 521 -29.09 11.38 -6.57
N GLY A 522 -27.87 11.56 -7.08
CA GLY A 522 -26.75 12.12 -6.31
C GLY A 522 -26.08 11.14 -5.33
N GLY A 523 -26.51 9.87 -5.29
CA GLY A 523 -25.88 8.84 -4.48
C GLY A 523 -24.41 8.60 -4.86
N LYS A 524 -23.59 8.22 -3.86
CA LYS A 524 -22.18 7.87 -4.08
C LYS A 524 -22.07 6.65 -5.01
N PRO A 525 -20.98 6.52 -5.78
CA PRO A 525 -20.77 5.35 -6.62
C PRO A 525 -20.89 4.05 -5.84
N GLY A 526 -21.45 3.01 -6.45
CA GLY A 526 -21.68 1.71 -5.83
C GLY A 526 -22.88 1.66 -4.87
N PHE A 527 -23.44 2.81 -4.44
CA PHE A 527 -24.61 2.80 -3.55
C PHE A 527 -25.88 2.40 -4.32
N VAL A 528 -26.57 1.37 -3.82
CA VAL A 528 -27.81 0.84 -4.38
C VAL A 528 -28.82 0.57 -3.29
N THR A 529 -30.09 0.73 -3.62
CA THR A 529 -31.22 0.39 -2.74
C THR A 529 -32.12 -0.61 -3.44
N TYR A 530 -32.66 -1.58 -2.69
CA TYR A 530 -33.52 -2.63 -3.22
C TYR A 530 -34.41 -3.23 -2.14
N THR A 531 -35.49 -3.87 -2.56
CA THR A 531 -36.44 -4.59 -1.69
C THR A 531 -36.97 -5.84 -2.39
N GLY A 532 -37.32 -6.88 -1.63
CA GLY A 532 -37.89 -8.12 -2.19
C GLY A 532 -36.83 -9.08 -2.76
N GLN A 533 -35.64 -9.03 -2.19
CA GLN A 533 -34.52 -9.91 -2.47
C GLN A 533 -34.70 -11.30 -1.85
N LYS A 534 -33.97 -12.29 -2.38
CA LYS A 534 -33.75 -13.59 -1.73
C LYS A 534 -32.34 -13.60 -1.12
N THR A 535 -32.15 -14.23 0.03
CA THR A 535 -30.84 -14.31 0.67
C THR A 535 -30.33 -15.75 0.68
N LEU A 536 -29.14 -15.97 0.14
CA LEU A 536 -28.39 -17.22 0.20
C LEU A 536 -27.39 -17.17 1.36
N ARG A 537 -26.96 -18.34 1.84
CA ARG A 537 -25.85 -18.47 2.80
C ARG A 537 -24.75 -19.30 2.17
N VAL A 538 -23.56 -18.74 2.06
CA VAL A 538 -22.42 -19.38 1.39
C VAL A 538 -21.15 -19.20 2.21
N THR A 539 -20.19 -20.09 2.04
CA THR A 539 -18.85 -19.94 2.62
C THR A 539 -17.88 -19.77 1.47
N PRO A 540 -17.19 -18.62 1.36
CA PRO A 540 -16.27 -18.36 0.26
C PRO A 540 -15.04 -19.29 0.32
N ASP A 541 -14.77 -19.99 -0.78
CA ASP A 541 -13.60 -20.87 -0.92
C ASP A 541 -12.56 -20.27 -1.90
N PRO A 542 -11.38 -19.85 -1.42
CA PRO A 542 -10.33 -19.27 -2.26
C PRO A 542 -9.89 -20.15 -3.44
N GLU A 543 -9.83 -21.47 -3.28
CA GLU A 543 -9.36 -22.38 -4.32
C GLU A 543 -10.36 -22.46 -5.47
N LYS A 544 -11.66 -22.56 -5.13
CA LYS A 544 -12.74 -22.53 -6.10
C LYS A 544 -12.85 -21.20 -6.83
N ILE A 545 -12.68 -20.06 -6.13
CA ILE A 545 -12.67 -18.75 -6.80
C ILE A 545 -11.52 -18.65 -7.81
N ALA A 546 -10.34 -19.19 -7.47
CA ALA A 546 -9.20 -19.20 -8.37
C ALA A 546 -9.46 -20.07 -9.62
N SER A 547 -10.11 -21.23 -9.48
CA SER A 547 -10.43 -22.10 -10.62
C SER A 547 -11.46 -21.51 -11.59
N MET A 548 -12.34 -20.63 -11.10
CA MET A 548 -13.32 -19.92 -11.94
C MET A 548 -12.72 -18.73 -12.69
N LYS A 549 -11.50 -18.29 -12.36
CA LYS A 549 -10.91 -17.08 -12.95
C LYS A 549 -10.58 -17.33 -14.42
N LYS A 550 -11.22 -16.55 -15.30
CA LYS A 550 -10.97 -16.61 -16.74
C LYS A 550 -9.71 -15.79 -17.05
N SER A 551 -8.73 -16.43 -17.68
CA SER A 551 -7.45 -15.80 -18.10
C SER A 551 -7.63 -14.72 -19.15
#